data_AF-A0ABD1QHM2-F1
#
_entry.id   AF-A0ABD1QHM2-F1
#
_cell.length_a   1.000
_cell.length_b   1.000
_cell.length_c   1.000
_cell.angle_alpha   90.00
_cell.angle_beta   90.00
_cell.angle_gamma   90.00
#
_symmetry.space_group_name_H-M   'P 1'
#
loop_
_entity.id
_entity.type
_entity.pdbx_description
1 polymer ?
#
loop_
_entity_poly.entity_id
_entity_poly.type
_entity_poly.pdbx_seq_one_letter_code
_entity_poly.pdbx_strand_id
1 'polypeptide(L)'
;MHTEPYIPGLILDREGLRFNGLRIYSPRTYSPQTRENAKRDAMWDYFAYMASRNTRVVWGRKKLGKIGGCLSSGGQPAAQSASASQAVARRLPLPENTDVGVENAKMKALFKPKPKTPADLVRQTRDLLIFADRGTDTKESKREEKMMELSKLIRDLKSILYGDSESEPVSEACTQLTQEFFRENTLRLLIICLPKLNLETRKDATQVVANLQRQQVQSRLIACDYLEKNIDLMDTLIAGYENTDLALHYGAMLRECIRHQSVARYVLESEHMKRFFDYIQLPNFDIASDAAATFKELLTRHKSTVAEFLSKNYDWFFAEYNSKLLESTNYITRRQAVKLLGDILLDRSNSAVMTRYVSSRDNLRILMNLLRESSKSIQIEAFHVFKLFAANQNKPPDIVGILVTNRSKLLRLFADFKTEKEDEQFEADKALVVKEIAALEPK
;
A
#
# COMPACT_ATOMS: atom_id res chain seq x y z
N MET A 1 29.94 30.87 28.23
CA MET A 1 30.75 30.02 27.33
C MET A 1 30.06 28.67 27.26
N HIS A 2 29.36 28.42 26.15
CA HIS A 2 28.53 27.22 25.98
C HIS A 2 29.40 26.02 25.62
N THR A 3 29.34 24.96 26.41
CA THR A 3 29.89 23.65 26.08
C THR A 3 28.93 22.95 25.11
N GLU A 4 29.35 22.77 23.86
CA GLU A 4 28.65 21.95 22.87
C GLU A 4 28.56 20.47 23.35
N PRO A 5 27.51 19.73 22.97
CA PRO A 5 27.37 18.32 23.35
C PRO A 5 28.49 17.48 22.70
N TYR A 6 29.27 16.80 23.54
CA TYR A 6 30.37 15.94 23.12
C TYR A 6 29.81 14.66 22.47
N ILE A 7 30.04 14.51 21.15
CA ILE A 7 29.81 13.27 20.41
C ILE A 7 31.19 12.62 20.18
N PRO A 8 31.51 11.48 20.83
CA PRO A 8 32.81 10.84 20.70
C PRO A 8 33.15 10.54 19.23
N GLY A 9 34.28 11.06 18.77
CA GLY A 9 34.77 10.87 17.40
C GLY A 9 34.35 11.95 16.40
N LEU A 10 33.37 12.81 16.71
CA LEU A 10 32.94 13.89 15.83
C LEU A 10 33.70 15.19 16.15
N ILE A 11 34.47 15.70 15.18
CA ILE A 11 35.28 16.92 15.32
C ILE A 11 34.88 17.89 14.21
N LEU A 12 34.42 19.08 14.60
CA LEU A 12 34.20 20.19 13.68
C LEU A 12 35.41 21.14 13.76
N ASP A 13 36.20 21.22 12.69
CA ASP A 13 37.36 22.10 12.60
C ASP A 13 37.20 23.12 11.45
N ARG A 14 38.19 24.02 11.29
CA ARG A 14 38.20 25.01 10.19
C ARG A 14 38.26 24.37 8.80
N GLU A 15 38.51 23.07 8.74
CA GLU A 15 38.70 22.28 7.55
C GLU A 15 37.49 21.40 7.21
N GLY A 16 36.44 21.39 8.05
CA GLY A 16 35.19 20.68 7.83
C GLY A 16 34.74 19.80 9.00
N LEU A 17 33.72 18.98 8.77
CA LEU A 17 33.23 18.01 9.75
C LEU A 17 33.97 16.67 9.56
N ARG A 18 34.56 16.13 10.63
CA ARG A 18 35.25 14.84 10.66
C ARG A 18 34.59 13.89 11.64
N PHE A 19 34.56 12.60 11.32
CA PHE A 19 34.18 11.52 12.26
C PHE A 19 35.25 10.43 12.25
N ASN A 20 35.85 10.13 13.40
CA ASN A 20 36.92 9.13 13.55
C ASN A 20 38.07 9.31 12.54
N GLY A 21 38.49 10.57 12.32
CA GLY A 21 39.58 10.91 11.41
C GLY A 21 39.20 10.99 9.92
N LEU A 22 38.01 10.55 9.53
CA LEU A 22 37.51 10.64 8.15
C LEU A 22 36.79 11.97 7.93
N ARG A 23 37.15 12.67 6.84
CA ARG A 23 36.55 13.95 6.44
C ARG A 23 35.18 13.68 5.81
N ILE A 24 34.11 14.14 6.45
CA ILE A 24 32.74 13.92 5.99
C ILE A 24 32.28 15.08 5.08
N TYR A 25 32.69 16.32 5.34
CA TYR A 25 32.25 17.49 4.56
C TYR A 25 33.29 18.60 4.50
N SER A 26 33.37 19.33 3.39
CA SER A 26 34.25 20.50 3.18
C SER A 26 33.45 21.80 3.08
N PRO A 27 33.89 22.91 3.69
CA PRO A 27 33.11 24.14 3.74
C PRO A 27 33.44 25.06 2.56
N ARG A 28 32.62 25.05 1.51
CA ARG A 28 32.45 26.26 0.67
C ARG A 28 30.97 26.55 0.45
N THR A 29 30.63 27.80 0.80
CA THR A 29 29.37 28.56 0.60
C THR A 29 28.12 28.02 1.31
N TYR A 30 27.88 28.52 2.53
CA TYR A 30 26.61 28.37 3.24
C TYR A 30 25.57 29.39 2.75
N SER A 31 24.41 28.91 2.29
CA SER A 31 23.17 29.69 2.35
C SER A 31 22.48 29.45 3.70
N PRO A 32 21.68 30.40 4.24
CA PRO A 32 20.89 30.18 5.45
C PRO A 32 20.00 28.93 5.38
N GLN A 33 19.42 28.65 4.21
CA GLN A 33 18.63 27.44 3.94
C GLN A 33 19.45 26.16 4.10
N THR A 34 20.73 26.16 3.70
CA THR A 34 21.61 24.99 3.86
C THR A 34 21.91 24.69 5.33
N ARG A 35 22.02 25.72 6.18
CA ARG A 35 22.25 25.57 7.63
C ARG A 35 21.00 25.05 8.36
N GLU A 36 19.83 25.52 7.95
CA GLU A 36 18.55 25.04 8.49
C GLU A 36 18.25 23.61 8.04
N ASN A 37 18.56 23.28 6.77
CA ASN A 37 18.51 21.90 6.28
C ASN A 37 19.48 20.99 7.03
N ALA A 38 20.71 21.41 7.30
CA ALA A 38 21.67 20.62 8.08
C ALA A 38 21.22 20.39 9.54
N LYS A 39 20.59 21.38 10.18
CA LYS A 39 20.00 21.23 11.52
C LYS A 39 18.81 20.27 11.48
N ARG A 40 17.97 20.35 10.46
CA ARG A 40 16.86 19.42 10.24
C ARG A 40 17.37 18.02 9.99
N ASP A 41 18.40 17.85 9.17
CA ASP A 41 19.02 16.56 8.88
C ASP A 41 19.65 15.94 10.13
N ALA A 42 20.36 16.72 10.96
CA ALA A 42 20.91 16.24 12.22
C ALA A 42 19.82 15.89 13.24
N MET A 43 18.75 16.69 13.31
CA MET A 43 17.56 16.39 14.11
C MET A 43 16.87 15.13 13.60
N TRP A 44 16.83 14.93 12.28
CA TRP A 44 16.34 13.71 11.65
C TRP A 44 17.21 12.51 11.90
N ASP A 45 18.53 12.66 11.90
CA ASP A 45 19.44 11.57 12.23
C ASP A 45 19.33 11.22 13.71
N TYR A 46 19.02 12.18 14.58
CA TYR A 46 18.69 11.92 15.99
C TYR A 46 17.32 11.26 16.15
N PHE A 47 16.27 11.72 15.47
CA PHE A 47 14.96 11.07 15.48
C PHE A 47 15.00 9.70 14.80
N ALA A 48 15.73 9.58 13.71
CA ALA A 48 16.00 8.33 13.02
C ALA A 48 16.84 7.45 13.92
N TYR A 49 17.82 7.93 14.70
CA TYR A 49 18.49 7.12 15.71
C TYR A 49 17.52 6.63 16.79
N MET A 50 16.59 7.50 17.23
CA MET A 50 15.47 7.14 18.12
C MET A 50 14.42 6.23 17.44
N ALA A 51 14.44 6.08 16.12
CA ALA A 51 13.46 5.32 15.33
C ALA A 51 14.06 4.11 14.58
N SER A 52 15.36 4.05 14.34
CA SER A 52 16.07 3.11 13.46
C SER A 52 16.36 1.79 14.14
N ARG A 53 16.01 1.68 15.43
CA ARG A 53 15.87 0.38 16.07
C ARG A 53 14.46 -0.21 15.90
N ASN A 54 13.54 0.51 15.25
CA ASN A 54 12.20 0.05 14.89
C ASN A 54 12.11 -0.59 13.48
N THR A 55 13.23 -0.71 12.75
CA THR A 55 13.27 -1.32 11.40
C THR A 55 14.54 -2.14 11.14
N ARG A 56 14.56 -3.41 11.58
CA ARG A 56 15.22 -4.48 10.80
C ARG A 56 14.18 -5.14 9.91
N VAL A 57 13.85 -4.49 8.81
CA VAL A 57 13.35 -5.17 7.61
C VAL A 57 14.42 -5.00 6.55
N VAL A 58 15.02 -6.13 6.18
CA VAL A 58 16.11 -6.24 5.21
C VAL A 58 15.67 -5.65 3.86
N TRP A 59 16.22 -4.49 3.50
CA TRP A 59 16.31 -4.03 2.12
C TRP A 59 17.76 -4.12 1.66
N GLY A 60 18.20 -5.36 1.39
CA GLY A 60 19.41 -5.61 0.62
C GLY A 60 19.14 -5.35 -0.86
N ARG A 61 19.91 -4.44 -1.45
CA ARG A 61 19.94 -4.22 -2.91
C ARG A 61 20.16 -5.55 -3.64
N LYS A 62 19.30 -5.82 -4.62
CA LYS A 62 19.47 -6.86 -5.64
C LYS A 62 20.86 -6.76 -6.29
N LYS A 63 21.60 -7.86 -6.31
CA LYS A 63 22.46 -8.23 -7.44
C LYS A 63 21.83 -9.43 -8.12
N LEU A 64 21.73 -9.37 -9.44
CA LEU A 64 21.18 -10.41 -10.29
C LEU A 64 21.87 -11.76 -10.06
N GLY A 65 21.07 -12.84 -10.04
CA GLY A 65 21.53 -14.23 -10.08
C GLY A 65 20.33 -15.16 -10.22
N LYS A 66 20.38 -16.06 -11.21
CA LYS A 66 19.28 -16.85 -11.75
C LYS A 66 18.74 -17.93 -10.79
N ILE A 67 17.42 -18.09 -10.85
CA ILE A 67 16.60 -19.32 -10.86
C ILE A 67 17.29 -20.64 -10.47
N GLY A 68 16.70 -21.35 -9.50
CA GLY A 68 16.80 -22.80 -9.40
C GLY A 68 16.34 -23.39 -8.06
N GLY A 69 15.17 -24.04 -8.06
CA GLY A 69 14.95 -25.28 -7.29
C GLY A 69 14.36 -25.18 -5.89
N CYS A 70 13.09 -25.62 -5.79
CA CYS A 70 12.42 -26.40 -4.73
C CYS A 70 13.02 -26.46 -3.32
N LEU A 71 12.14 -26.36 -2.31
CA LEU A 71 11.96 -27.43 -1.30
C LEU A 71 10.65 -27.20 -0.53
N SER A 72 9.71 -28.14 -0.73
CA SER A 72 8.58 -28.41 0.14
C SER A 72 9.10 -29.09 1.41
N SER A 73 8.54 -28.74 2.56
CA SER A 73 8.75 -29.45 3.82
C SER A 73 7.44 -30.12 4.21
N GLY A 74 7.48 -31.45 4.32
CA GLY A 74 6.37 -32.25 4.79
C GLY A 74 6.75 -33.73 4.87
N GLY A 75 6.90 -34.22 6.10
CA GLY A 75 6.52 -35.57 6.53
C GLY A 75 7.21 -36.78 5.90
N GLN A 76 7.99 -37.49 6.69
CA GLN A 76 8.15 -38.95 6.64
C GLN A 76 7.26 -39.59 7.74
N PRO A 77 7.07 -40.94 7.83
CA PRO A 77 7.76 -42.01 7.09
C PRO A 77 6.86 -43.17 6.56
N ALA A 78 7.49 -44.01 5.71
CA ALA A 78 7.39 -45.48 5.55
C ALA A 78 7.49 -45.82 4.04
N ALA A 79 8.08 -46.90 3.54
CA ALA A 79 9.03 -47.92 3.97
C ALA A 79 9.13 -48.89 2.78
N GLN A 80 10.34 -49.33 2.40
CA GLN A 80 10.63 -50.58 1.64
C GLN A 80 10.11 -50.67 0.18
N SER A 81 10.74 -51.32 -0.80
CA SER A 81 12.08 -51.89 -1.04
C SER A 81 12.05 -52.50 -2.46
N ALA A 82 13.23 -52.66 -3.06
CA ALA A 82 13.57 -53.61 -4.13
C ALA A 82 13.46 -53.20 -5.63
N SER A 83 14.68 -53.10 -6.19
CA SER A 83 15.19 -53.42 -7.54
C SER A 83 14.56 -54.66 -8.20
N ALA A 84 14.65 -54.98 -9.50
CA ALA A 84 15.51 -54.56 -10.61
C ALA A 84 14.98 -55.15 -11.95
N SER A 85 15.45 -54.57 -13.06
CA SER A 85 15.84 -55.22 -14.33
C SER A 85 14.81 -55.69 -15.37
N GLN A 86 14.82 -54.93 -16.48
CA GLN A 86 15.00 -55.34 -17.89
C GLN A 86 14.31 -56.61 -18.44
N ALA A 87 13.52 -56.43 -19.51
CA ALA A 87 13.54 -57.33 -20.67
C ALA A 87 13.06 -56.62 -21.95
N VAL A 88 13.83 -56.80 -23.02
CA VAL A 88 13.57 -56.37 -24.39
C VAL A 88 12.86 -57.50 -25.13
N ALA A 89 11.80 -57.21 -25.88
CA ALA A 89 11.30 -58.13 -26.92
C ALA A 89 10.67 -57.37 -28.12
N ARG A 90 11.35 -57.47 -29.26
CA ARG A 90 10.84 -57.35 -30.65
C ARG A 90 10.19 -58.72 -31.00
N ARG A 91 9.22 -58.95 -31.89
CA ARG A 91 8.58 -58.25 -33.02
C ARG A 91 7.48 -59.20 -33.56
N LEU A 92 6.46 -58.68 -34.26
CA LEU A 92 5.79 -59.18 -35.50
C LEU A 92 4.24 -59.06 -35.51
N PRO A 93 3.60 -58.92 -36.71
CA PRO A 93 2.38 -58.14 -36.94
C PRO A 93 1.17 -58.96 -37.47
N LEU A 94 0.04 -58.24 -37.66
CA LEU A 94 -1.11 -58.41 -38.61
C LEU A 94 -2.47 -58.31 -37.89
N PRO A 95 -3.61 -57.97 -38.56
CA PRO A 95 -3.81 -57.37 -39.90
C PRO A 95 -4.71 -56.11 -39.90
N GLU A 96 -4.76 -55.47 -41.06
CA GLU A 96 -5.70 -54.41 -41.47
C GLU A 96 -7.16 -54.82 -41.34
N ASN A 97 -8.03 -53.89 -40.89
CA ASN A 97 -9.38 -53.79 -41.42
C ASN A 97 -10.04 -52.41 -41.19
N THR A 98 -10.54 -51.88 -42.31
CA THR A 98 -11.69 -50.98 -42.49
C THR A 98 -11.54 -49.48 -42.16
N ASP A 99 -11.24 -48.78 -43.25
CA ASP A 99 -11.16 -47.34 -43.49
C ASP A 99 -12.56 -46.69 -43.64
N VAL A 100 -13.37 -46.68 -42.57
CA VAL A 100 -14.71 -46.03 -42.60
C VAL A 100 -14.91 -45.02 -41.44
N GLY A 101 -14.00 -44.99 -40.46
CA GLY A 101 -14.08 -44.10 -39.29
C GLY A 101 -13.36 -42.76 -39.43
N VAL A 102 -12.45 -42.60 -40.40
CA VAL A 102 -11.51 -41.47 -40.44
C VAL A 102 -12.09 -40.22 -41.12
N GLU A 103 -12.98 -40.36 -42.10
CA GLU A 103 -13.60 -39.19 -42.75
C GLU A 103 -14.61 -38.47 -41.84
N ASN A 104 -15.38 -39.22 -41.04
CA ASN A 104 -16.37 -38.64 -40.14
C ASN A 104 -15.72 -37.95 -38.91
N ALA A 105 -14.54 -38.42 -38.48
CA ALA A 105 -13.71 -37.76 -37.48
C ALA A 105 -13.01 -36.51 -38.02
N LYS A 106 -12.60 -36.51 -39.30
CA LYS A 106 -12.02 -35.32 -39.98
C LYS A 106 -13.08 -34.23 -40.21
N MET A 107 -14.31 -34.57 -40.60
CA MET A 107 -15.39 -33.57 -40.73
C MET A 107 -15.79 -32.94 -39.39
N LYS A 108 -15.79 -33.71 -38.28
CA LYS A 108 -16.01 -33.15 -36.93
C LYS A 108 -14.82 -32.36 -36.37
N ALA A 109 -13.61 -32.60 -36.87
CA ALA A 109 -12.41 -31.83 -36.50
C ALA A 109 -12.28 -30.49 -37.25
N LEU A 110 -12.94 -30.34 -38.41
CA LEU A 110 -12.91 -29.13 -39.25
C LEU A 110 -13.85 -28.00 -38.77
N PHE A 111 -14.69 -28.25 -37.76
CA PHE A 111 -15.60 -27.25 -37.17
C PHE A 111 -15.33 -26.99 -35.68
N LYS A 112 -14.10 -27.20 -35.20
CA LYS A 112 -13.72 -26.66 -33.89
C LYS A 112 -13.60 -25.14 -34.04
N PRO A 113 -14.39 -24.33 -33.29
CA PRO A 113 -14.25 -22.89 -33.34
C PRO A 113 -12.79 -22.55 -33.02
N LYS A 114 -12.19 -21.72 -33.87
CA LYS A 114 -10.80 -21.28 -33.74
C LYS A 114 -10.59 -20.76 -32.30
N PRO A 115 -9.52 -21.14 -31.58
CA PRO A 115 -9.29 -20.65 -30.24
C PRO A 115 -9.30 -19.12 -30.27
N LYS A 116 -10.15 -18.51 -29.44
CA LYS A 116 -10.32 -17.05 -29.41
C LYS A 116 -9.00 -16.42 -28.99
N THR A 117 -8.53 -15.45 -29.76
CA THR A 117 -7.33 -14.70 -29.38
C THR A 117 -7.63 -13.76 -28.21
N PRO A 118 -6.62 -13.33 -27.43
CA PRO A 118 -6.82 -12.31 -26.39
C PRO A 118 -7.51 -11.05 -26.92
N ALA A 119 -7.14 -10.60 -28.13
CA ALA A 119 -7.76 -9.46 -28.79
C ALA A 119 -9.26 -9.69 -29.10
N ASP A 120 -9.61 -10.87 -29.61
CA ASP A 120 -11.02 -11.22 -29.89
C ASP A 120 -11.86 -11.26 -28.61
N LEU A 121 -11.31 -11.76 -27.50
CA LEU A 121 -11.98 -11.80 -26.21
C LEU A 121 -12.23 -10.38 -25.68
N VAL A 122 -11.24 -9.50 -25.73
CA VAL A 122 -11.39 -8.10 -25.31
C VAL A 122 -12.45 -7.40 -26.16
N ARG A 123 -12.41 -7.55 -27.49
CA ARG A 123 -13.41 -6.96 -28.39
C ARG A 123 -14.83 -7.43 -28.07
N GLN A 124 -15.05 -8.74 -27.96
CA GLN A 124 -16.37 -9.29 -27.62
C GLN A 124 -16.86 -8.83 -26.24
N THR A 125 -15.95 -8.79 -25.25
CA THR A 125 -16.27 -8.28 -23.91
C THR A 125 -16.72 -6.83 -23.99
N ARG A 126 -16.00 -5.99 -24.73
CA ARG A 126 -16.33 -4.59 -24.92
C ARG A 126 -17.69 -4.40 -25.61
N ASP A 127 -18.00 -5.16 -26.65
CA ASP A 127 -19.28 -5.08 -27.35
C ASP A 127 -20.46 -5.41 -26.42
N LEU A 128 -20.31 -6.42 -25.56
CA LEU A 128 -21.31 -6.76 -24.55
C LEU A 128 -21.38 -5.73 -23.41
N LEU A 129 -20.27 -5.11 -23.01
CA LEU A 129 -20.27 -4.00 -22.06
C LEU A 129 -21.02 -2.78 -22.63
N ILE A 130 -20.82 -2.44 -23.91
CA ILE A 130 -21.57 -1.37 -24.57
C ILE A 130 -23.08 -1.70 -24.61
N PHE A 131 -23.42 -2.95 -24.89
CA PHE A 131 -24.81 -3.41 -24.84
C PHE A 131 -25.41 -3.26 -23.43
N ALA A 132 -24.69 -3.69 -22.40
CA ALA A 132 -25.09 -3.54 -21.01
C ALA A 132 -25.19 -2.05 -20.62
N ASP A 133 -24.32 -1.21 -21.17
CA ASP A 133 -24.31 0.21 -20.86
C ASP A 133 -25.55 0.93 -21.37
N ARG A 134 -25.87 0.74 -22.65
CA ARG A 134 -26.97 1.42 -23.37
C ARG A 134 -28.36 1.11 -22.82
N GLY A 135 -28.54 0.04 -22.03
CA GLY A 135 -29.83 -0.28 -21.42
C GLY A 135 -30.96 -0.49 -22.44
N THR A 136 -30.66 -1.10 -23.59
CA THR A 136 -31.63 -1.22 -24.70
C THR A 136 -32.86 -2.03 -24.30
N ASP A 137 -34.07 -1.57 -24.67
CA ASP A 137 -35.35 -2.29 -24.59
C ASP A 137 -35.31 -3.56 -25.45
N THR A 138 -34.70 -4.59 -24.87
CA THR A 138 -34.54 -5.91 -25.48
C THR A 138 -35.34 -6.87 -24.64
N LYS A 139 -35.93 -7.90 -25.27
CA LYS A 139 -36.58 -8.99 -24.53
C LYS A 139 -35.66 -9.48 -23.41
N GLU A 140 -36.22 -9.60 -22.20
CA GLU A 140 -35.48 -9.93 -20.98
C GLU A 140 -34.62 -11.19 -21.13
N SER A 141 -35.17 -12.25 -21.72
CA SER A 141 -34.43 -13.50 -22.01
C SER A 141 -33.18 -13.28 -22.89
N LYS A 142 -33.23 -12.39 -23.89
CA LYS A 142 -32.07 -12.07 -24.74
C LYS A 142 -31.04 -11.23 -23.99
N ARG A 143 -31.48 -10.40 -23.06
CA ARG A 143 -30.61 -9.64 -22.17
C ARG A 143 -29.89 -10.58 -21.21
N GLU A 144 -30.59 -11.52 -20.60
CA GLU A 144 -30.01 -12.53 -19.71
C GLU A 144 -28.95 -13.38 -20.42
N GLU A 145 -29.25 -13.86 -21.63
CA GLU A 145 -28.29 -14.61 -22.46
C GLU A 145 -26.99 -13.83 -22.68
N LYS A 146 -27.09 -12.56 -23.06
CA LYS A 146 -25.93 -11.68 -23.26
C LYS A 146 -25.17 -11.39 -21.96
N MET A 147 -25.86 -11.25 -20.83
CA MET A 147 -25.21 -11.05 -19.54
C MET A 147 -24.47 -12.32 -19.09
N MET A 148 -25.02 -13.51 -19.35
CA MET A 148 -24.31 -14.78 -19.10
C MET A 148 -23.08 -14.92 -19.98
N GLU A 149 -23.17 -14.53 -21.25
CA GLU A 149 -22.02 -14.49 -22.16
C GLU A 149 -20.95 -13.52 -21.66
N LEU A 150 -21.34 -12.33 -21.22
CA LEU A 150 -20.43 -11.34 -20.63
C LEU A 150 -19.72 -11.90 -19.38
N SER A 151 -20.47 -12.55 -18.48
CA SER A 151 -19.90 -13.23 -17.31
C SER A 151 -18.85 -14.27 -17.69
N LYS A 152 -19.11 -15.06 -18.74
CA LYS A 152 -18.15 -16.05 -19.25
C LYS A 152 -16.89 -15.37 -19.81
N LEU A 153 -17.05 -14.34 -20.63
CA LEU A 153 -15.90 -13.63 -21.20
C LEU A 153 -15.02 -12.97 -20.14
N ILE A 154 -15.61 -12.34 -19.12
CA ILE A 154 -14.83 -11.75 -18.01
C ILE A 154 -14.04 -12.83 -17.25
N ARG A 155 -14.62 -14.02 -17.07
CA ARG A 155 -13.91 -15.16 -16.49
C ARG A 155 -12.77 -15.65 -17.37
N ASP A 156 -12.98 -15.72 -18.69
CA ASP A 156 -11.95 -16.10 -19.66
C ASP A 156 -10.79 -15.08 -19.64
N LEU A 157 -11.09 -13.78 -19.57
CA LEU A 157 -10.07 -12.72 -19.39
C LEU A 157 -9.27 -12.91 -18.10
N LYS A 158 -9.95 -13.21 -16.99
CA LYS A 158 -9.30 -13.52 -15.70
C LYS A 158 -8.37 -14.74 -15.83
N SER A 159 -8.83 -15.80 -16.49
CA SER A 159 -8.05 -17.02 -16.68
C SER A 159 -6.76 -16.76 -17.47
N ILE A 160 -6.79 -15.87 -18.47
CA ILE A 160 -5.57 -15.46 -19.19
C ILE A 160 -4.59 -14.75 -18.26
N LEU A 161 -5.10 -13.86 -17.39
CA LEU A 161 -4.27 -13.00 -16.54
C LEU A 161 -3.69 -13.69 -15.30
N TYR A 162 -4.34 -14.74 -14.81
CA TYR A 162 -3.94 -15.46 -13.60
C TYR A 162 -3.50 -16.90 -13.85
N GLY A 163 -3.77 -17.46 -15.03
CA GLY A 163 -3.69 -18.89 -15.28
C GLY A 163 -4.90 -19.65 -14.73
N ASP A 164 -4.84 -20.96 -14.82
CA ASP A 164 -5.80 -21.90 -14.23
C ASP A 164 -5.08 -22.96 -13.39
N SER A 165 -5.79 -24.03 -12.99
CA SER A 165 -5.18 -25.10 -12.17
C SER A 165 -4.10 -25.90 -12.92
N GLU A 166 -4.10 -25.84 -14.25
CA GLU A 166 -3.25 -26.67 -15.11
C GLU A 166 -2.12 -25.86 -15.77
N SER A 167 -2.28 -24.53 -15.87
CA SER A 167 -1.41 -23.69 -16.69
C SER A 167 -1.13 -22.32 -16.06
N GLU A 168 0.14 -21.93 -16.10
CA GLU A 168 0.58 -20.58 -15.72
C GLU A 168 0.18 -19.54 -16.79
N PRO A 169 -0.05 -18.27 -16.41
CA PRO A 169 -0.40 -17.21 -17.34
C PRO A 169 0.71 -16.98 -18.37
N VAL A 170 0.34 -17.05 -19.65
CA VAL A 170 1.27 -16.83 -20.76
C VAL A 170 1.53 -15.33 -20.93
N SER A 171 2.80 -14.93 -20.77
CA SER A 171 3.23 -13.51 -20.81
C SER A 171 2.80 -12.77 -22.07
N GLU A 172 2.93 -13.40 -23.25
CA GLU A 172 2.52 -12.80 -24.52
C GLU A 172 1.01 -12.57 -24.59
N ALA A 173 0.22 -13.54 -24.12
CA ALA A 173 -1.24 -13.42 -24.08
C ALA A 173 -1.69 -12.33 -23.11
N CYS A 174 -1.05 -12.22 -21.93
CA CYS A 174 -1.29 -11.15 -20.97
C CYS A 174 -0.96 -9.77 -21.56
N THR A 175 0.17 -9.67 -22.25
CA THR A 175 0.63 -8.43 -22.91
C THR A 175 -0.38 -7.98 -23.97
N GLN A 176 -0.80 -8.90 -24.84
CA GLN A 176 -1.76 -8.61 -25.90
C GLN A 176 -3.13 -8.22 -25.33
N LEU A 177 -3.63 -8.97 -24.33
CA LEU A 177 -4.88 -8.64 -23.63
C LEU A 177 -4.80 -7.22 -23.07
N THR A 178 -3.73 -6.90 -22.34
CA THR A 178 -3.54 -5.60 -21.68
C THR A 178 -3.53 -4.44 -22.70
N GLN A 179 -2.81 -4.60 -23.81
CA GLN A 179 -2.77 -3.60 -24.88
C GLN A 179 -4.16 -3.30 -25.44
N GLU A 180 -4.89 -4.33 -25.84
CA GLU A 180 -6.23 -4.19 -26.43
C GLU A 180 -7.23 -3.62 -25.42
N PHE A 181 -7.13 -4.02 -24.15
CA PHE A 181 -8.04 -3.58 -23.10
C PHE A 181 -7.97 -2.07 -22.83
N PHE A 182 -6.76 -1.49 -22.87
CA PHE A 182 -6.57 -0.05 -22.72
C PHE A 182 -6.79 0.72 -24.03
N ARG A 183 -6.42 0.14 -25.19
CA ARG A 183 -6.56 0.79 -26.51
C ARG A 183 -8.00 1.21 -26.80
N GLU A 184 -8.96 0.34 -26.53
CA GLU A 184 -10.38 0.54 -26.89
C GLU A 184 -11.23 1.07 -25.72
N ASN A 185 -10.58 1.54 -24.64
CA ASN A 185 -11.23 2.08 -23.45
C ASN A 185 -12.15 1.08 -22.72
N THR A 186 -11.85 -0.22 -22.83
CA THR A 186 -12.63 -1.31 -22.22
C THR A 186 -12.62 -1.23 -20.70
N LEU A 187 -11.52 -0.76 -20.09
CA LEU A 187 -11.42 -0.57 -18.64
C LEU A 187 -12.50 0.35 -18.09
N ARG A 188 -12.69 1.52 -18.70
CA ARG A 188 -13.73 2.46 -18.32
C ARG A 188 -15.12 1.83 -18.39
N LEU A 189 -15.43 1.15 -19.49
CA LEU A 189 -16.71 0.48 -19.67
C LEU A 189 -16.95 -0.60 -18.61
N LEU A 190 -15.92 -1.38 -18.28
CA LEU A 190 -16.01 -2.41 -17.23
C LEU A 190 -16.31 -1.80 -15.86
N ILE A 191 -15.64 -0.69 -15.51
CA ILE A 191 -15.86 0.02 -14.23
C ILE A 191 -17.28 0.60 -14.15
N ILE A 192 -17.77 1.24 -15.22
CA ILE A 192 -19.11 1.85 -15.29
C ILE A 192 -20.21 0.77 -15.28
N CYS A 193 -19.98 -0.37 -15.93
CA CYS A 193 -20.94 -1.46 -15.99
C CYS A 193 -20.93 -2.37 -14.75
N LEU A 194 -19.95 -2.25 -13.85
CA LEU A 194 -19.83 -3.08 -12.65
C LEU A 194 -21.15 -3.22 -11.83
N PRO A 195 -21.95 -2.15 -11.61
CA PRO A 195 -23.24 -2.26 -10.91
C PRO A 195 -24.23 -3.20 -11.60
N LYS A 196 -24.13 -3.35 -12.93
CA LYS A 196 -25.03 -4.16 -13.76
C LYS A 196 -24.66 -5.65 -13.77
N LEU A 197 -23.49 -6.01 -13.24
CA LEU A 197 -22.99 -7.38 -13.20
C LEU A 197 -23.49 -8.12 -11.94
N ASN A 198 -23.59 -9.45 -12.01
CA ASN A 198 -23.85 -10.29 -10.83
C ASN A 198 -22.61 -10.38 -9.92
N LEU A 199 -22.80 -10.86 -8.68
CA LEU A 199 -21.77 -10.88 -7.64
C LEU A 199 -20.47 -11.56 -8.07
N GLU A 200 -20.54 -12.77 -8.63
CA GLU A 200 -19.34 -13.50 -9.07
C GLU A 200 -18.61 -12.79 -10.21
N THR A 201 -19.37 -12.19 -11.14
CA THR A 201 -18.78 -11.43 -12.24
C THR A 201 -18.13 -10.13 -11.75
N ARG A 202 -18.66 -9.47 -10.71
CA ARG A 202 -18.02 -8.31 -10.08
C ARG A 202 -16.67 -8.69 -9.46
N LYS A 203 -16.58 -9.85 -8.80
CA LYS A 203 -15.31 -10.37 -8.26
C LYS A 203 -14.30 -10.61 -9.37
N ASP A 204 -14.71 -11.29 -10.44
CA ASP A 204 -13.84 -11.56 -11.60
C ASP A 204 -13.38 -10.26 -12.26
N ALA A 205 -14.29 -9.30 -12.47
CA ALA A 205 -13.98 -7.98 -13.02
C ALA A 205 -12.98 -7.21 -12.15
N THR A 206 -13.15 -7.26 -10.82
CA THR A 206 -12.22 -6.62 -9.87
C THR A 206 -10.81 -7.17 -10.01
N GLN A 207 -10.67 -8.50 -10.13
CA GLN A 207 -9.38 -9.15 -10.30
C GLN A 207 -8.75 -8.83 -11.65
N VAL A 208 -9.54 -8.79 -12.73
CA VAL A 208 -9.08 -8.35 -14.06
C VAL A 208 -8.51 -6.93 -13.97
N VAL A 209 -9.27 -5.98 -13.43
CA VAL A 209 -8.83 -4.58 -13.27
C VAL A 209 -7.55 -4.48 -12.45
N ALA A 210 -7.47 -5.20 -11.33
CA ALA A 210 -6.31 -5.23 -10.45
C ALA A 210 -5.05 -5.73 -11.15
N ASN A 211 -5.16 -6.85 -11.88
CA ASN A 211 -4.03 -7.47 -12.56
C ASN A 211 -3.50 -6.57 -13.68
N LEU A 212 -4.39 -5.96 -14.48
CA LEU A 212 -4.03 -5.05 -15.57
C LEU A 212 -3.15 -3.87 -15.13
N GLN A 213 -3.29 -3.40 -13.88
CA GLN A 213 -2.44 -2.31 -13.36
C GLN A 213 -0.97 -2.70 -13.22
N ARG A 214 -0.67 -4.00 -13.16
CA ARG A 214 0.67 -4.54 -12.88
C ARG A 214 1.34 -5.11 -14.14
N GLN A 215 0.60 -5.23 -15.23
CA GLN A 215 1.08 -5.81 -16.48
C GLN A 215 2.10 -4.91 -17.16
N GLN A 216 3.23 -5.50 -17.56
CA GLN A 216 4.28 -4.81 -18.31
C GLN A 216 4.14 -5.14 -19.79
N VAL A 217 3.99 -4.09 -20.59
CA VAL A 217 3.96 -4.17 -22.04
C VAL A 217 5.22 -3.52 -22.57
N GLN A 218 6.06 -4.28 -23.28
CA GLN A 218 7.38 -3.81 -23.74
C GLN A 218 8.21 -3.19 -22.58
N SER A 219 8.17 -3.85 -21.41
CA SER A 219 8.84 -3.41 -20.18
C SER A 219 8.33 -2.07 -19.60
N ARG A 220 7.13 -1.62 -19.98
CA ARG A 220 6.47 -0.41 -19.46
C ARG A 220 5.10 -0.72 -18.85
N LEU A 221 4.74 -0.02 -17.79
CA LEU A 221 3.40 -0.08 -17.20
C LEU A 221 2.46 0.88 -17.94
N ILE A 222 1.88 0.40 -19.04
CA ILE A 222 1.00 1.23 -19.89
C ILE A 222 -0.32 1.63 -19.20
N ALA A 223 -0.65 1.00 -18.08
CA ALA A 223 -1.81 1.36 -17.26
C ALA A 223 -1.72 2.79 -16.71
N CYS A 224 -0.52 3.26 -16.37
CA CYS A 224 -0.29 4.63 -15.91
C CYS A 224 -0.69 5.65 -17.00
N ASP A 225 -0.18 5.46 -18.22
CA ASP A 225 -0.48 6.33 -19.37
C ASP A 225 -1.98 6.35 -19.71
N TYR A 226 -2.67 5.22 -19.56
CA TYR A 226 -4.11 5.11 -19.76
C TYR A 226 -4.89 5.88 -18.68
N LEU A 227 -4.52 5.70 -17.41
CA LEU A 227 -5.20 6.32 -16.28
C LEU A 227 -5.01 7.85 -16.28
N GLU A 228 -3.86 8.36 -16.69
CA GLU A 228 -3.65 9.81 -16.84
C GLU A 228 -4.61 10.44 -17.85
N LYS A 229 -4.99 9.71 -18.90
CA LYS A 229 -5.98 10.15 -19.90
C LYS A 229 -7.43 9.92 -19.47
N ASN A 230 -7.65 9.17 -18.39
CA ASN A 230 -8.97 8.75 -17.90
C ASN A 230 -9.08 8.95 -16.37
N ILE A 231 -8.49 10.03 -15.87
CA ILE A 231 -8.26 10.21 -14.43
C ILE A 231 -9.57 10.39 -13.64
N ASP A 232 -10.62 10.84 -14.31
CA ASP A 232 -12.00 10.92 -13.79
C ASP A 232 -12.58 9.55 -13.37
N LEU A 233 -11.98 8.43 -13.80
CA LEU A 233 -12.30 7.12 -13.26
C LEU A 233 -12.04 7.04 -11.76
N MET A 234 -11.06 7.78 -11.23
CA MET A 234 -10.79 7.81 -9.79
C MET A 234 -11.97 8.41 -9.04
N ASP A 235 -12.62 9.42 -9.59
CA ASP A 235 -13.82 10.03 -9.01
C ASP A 235 -14.95 9.01 -8.88
N THR A 236 -15.13 8.19 -9.92
CA THR A 236 -16.12 7.12 -9.94
C THR A 236 -15.80 6.05 -8.89
N LEU A 237 -14.54 5.59 -8.82
CA LEU A 237 -14.12 4.57 -7.85
C LEU A 237 -14.26 5.08 -6.40
N ILE A 238 -13.94 6.34 -6.13
CA ILE A 238 -14.02 6.93 -4.80
C ILE A 238 -15.47 7.17 -4.37
N ALA A 239 -16.33 7.67 -5.27
CA ALA A 239 -17.77 7.78 -5.01
C ALA A 239 -18.40 6.39 -4.76
N GLY A 240 -17.78 5.33 -5.29
CA GLY A 240 -18.15 3.95 -5.07
C GLY A 240 -18.25 3.51 -3.61
N TYR A 241 -17.53 4.16 -2.68
CA TYR A 241 -17.66 3.88 -1.24
C TYR A 241 -19.04 4.20 -0.67
N GLU A 242 -19.83 5.04 -1.34
CA GLU A 242 -21.22 5.38 -0.97
C GLU A 242 -22.19 4.23 -1.29
N ASN A 243 -21.79 3.25 -2.09
CA ASN A 243 -22.60 2.09 -2.45
C ASN A 243 -22.11 0.82 -1.73
N THR A 244 -22.89 0.32 -0.77
CA THR A 244 -22.51 -0.82 0.08
C THR A 244 -22.20 -2.11 -0.70
N ASP A 245 -22.88 -2.34 -1.82
CA ASP A 245 -22.73 -3.58 -2.62
C ASP A 245 -21.49 -3.54 -3.52
N LEU A 246 -20.95 -2.36 -3.77
CA LEU A 246 -19.85 -2.13 -4.71
C LEU A 246 -18.59 -1.58 -4.04
N ALA A 247 -18.69 -1.04 -2.83
CA ALA A 247 -17.62 -0.34 -2.14
C ALA A 247 -16.33 -1.15 -2.07
N LEU A 248 -16.40 -2.44 -1.72
CA LEU A 248 -15.21 -3.30 -1.63
C LEU A 248 -14.59 -3.61 -3.00
N HIS A 249 -15.40 -3.68 -4.05
CA HIS A 249 -14.91 -3.85 -5.42
C HIS A 249 -14.21 -2.59 -5.92
N TYR A 250 -14.85 -1.43 -5.75
CA TYR A 250 -14.27 -0.15 -6.16
C TYR A 250 -13.05 0.25 -5.32
N GLY A 251 -13.06 0.00 -4.02
CA GLY A 251 -11.90 0.19 -3.14
C GLY A 251 -10.71 -0.69 -3.54
N ALA A 252 -10.95 -1.96 -3.88
CA ALA A 252 -9.90 -2.84 -4.39
C ALA A 252 -9.31 -2.36 -5.73
N MET A 253 -10.16 -1.94 -6.67
CA MET A 253 -9.70 -1.36 -7.95
C MET A 253 -8.90 -0.07 -7.73
N LEU A 254 -9.41 0.82 -6.87
CA LEU A 254 -8.77 2.10 -6.54
C LEU A 254 -7.38 1.90 -5.95
N ARG A 255 -7.22 0.97 -5.00
CA ARG A 255 -5.91 0.66 -4.40
C ARG A 255 -4.88 0.21 -5.43
N GLU A 256 -5.30 -0.50 -6.46
CA GLU A 256 -4.40 -0.91 -7.54
C GLU A 256 -4.04 0.27 -8.46
N CYS A 257 -4.97 1.19 -8.70
CA CYS A 257 -4.72 2.39 -9.49
C CYS A 257 -3.77 3.38 -8.80
N ILE A 258 -3.91 3.62 -7.48
CA ILE A 258 -3.03 4.54 -6.71
C ILE A 258 -1.60 4.01 -6.52
N ARG A 259 -1.31 2.79 -6.99
CA ARG A 259 0.08 2.31 -7.12
C ARG A 259 0.89 3.17 -8.08
N HIS A 260 0.24 3.81 -9.05
CA HIS A 260 0.86 4.76 -9.96
C HIS A 260 0.93 6.15 -9.30
N GLN A 261 2.12 6.76 -9.32
CA GLN A 261 2.36 8.01 -8.60
C GLN A 261 1.51 9.18 -9.10
N SER A 262 1.26 9.28 -10.41
CA SER A 262 0.43 10.32 -11.01
C SER A 262 -1.02 10.22 -10.55
N VAL A 263 -1.55 9.00 -10.46
CA VAL A 263 -2.90 8.73 -9.95
C VAL A 263 -3.03 9.04 -8.47
N ALA A 264 -2.08 8.59 -7.64
CA ALA A 264 -2.08 8.93 -6.22
C ALA A 264 -1.99 10.44 -5.98
N ARG A 265 -1.18 11.17 -6.77
CA ARG A 265 -1.09 12.63 -6.71
C ARG A 265 -2.45 13.27 -7.00
N TYR A 266 -3.13 12.84 -8.06
CA TYR A 266 -4.46 13.34 -8.39
C TYR A 266 -5.43 13.19 -7.21
N VAL A 267 -5.50 12.00 -6.61
CA VAL A 267 -6.41 11.74 -5.48
C VAL A 267 -6.04 12.61 -4.27
N LEU A 268 -4.76 12.70 -3.91
CA LEU A 268 -4.29 13.51 -2.78
C LEU A 268 -4.63 15.00 -2.96
N GLU A 269 -4.49 15.53 -4.18
CA GLU A 269 -4.70 16.96 -4.47
C GLU A 269 -6.17 17.32 -4.73
N SER A 270 -7.06 16.34 -4.79
CA SER A 270 -8.49 16.53 -5.04
C SER A 270 -9.32 16.69 -3.76
N GLU A 271 -10.56 17.18 -3.90
CA GLU A 271 -11.53 17.24 -2.79
C GLU A 271 -11.92 15.85 -2.25
N HIS A 272 -11.63 14.78 -3.00
CA HIS A 272 -11.85 13.40 -2.54
C HIS A 272 -11.05 13.06 -1.29
N MET A 273 -9.90 13.69 -1.09
CA MET A 273 -9.08 13.42 0.08
C MET A 273 -9.83 13.70 1.39
N LYS A 274 -10.73 14.70 1.40
CA LYS A 274 -11.58 15.00 2.56
C LYS A 274 -12.64 13.93 2.81
N ARG A 275 -13.18 13.32 1.76
CA ARG A 275 -14.22 12.28 1.86
C ARG A 275 -13.74 11.04 2.60
N PHE A 276 -12.45 10.72 2.54
CA PHE A 276 -11.90 9.58 3.27
C PHE A 276 -12.06 9.72 4.80
N PHE A 277 -12.04 10.93 5.36
CA PHE A 277 -12.29 11.10 6.80
C PHE A 277 -13.70 10.67 7.22
N ASP A 278 -14.66 10.76 6.30
CA ASP A 278 -16.04 10.32 6.52
C ASP A 278 -16.18 8.83 6.19
N TYR A 279 -15.58 8.35 5.10
CA TYR A 279 -15.61 6.93 4.71
C TYR A 279 -14.99 5.99 5.75
N ILE A 280 -13.89 6.40 6.39
CA ILE A 280 -13.22 5.64 7.46
C ILE A 280 -14.10 5.47 8.70
N GLN A 281 -15.16 6.28 8.81
CA GLN A 281 -16.08 6.27 9.94
C GLN A 281 -17.47 5.73 9.58
N LEU A 282 -17.61 5.12 8.39
CA LEU A 282 -18.85 4.46 8.00
C LEU A 282 -19.23 3.34 9.01
N PRO A 283 -20.53 3.12 9.23
CA PRO A 283 -21.00 2.11 10.18
C PRO A 283 -20.68 0.67 9.72
N ASN A 284 -20.56 0.45 8.41
CA ASN A 284 -20.12 -0.83 7.87
C ASN A 284 -18.61 -0.98 8.06
N PHE A 285 -18.22 -1.89 8.95
CA PHE A 285 -16.84 -2.12 9.34
C PHE A 285 -15.93 -2.51 8.16
N ASP A 286 -16.39 -3.39 7.27
CA ASP A 286 -15.58 -3.86 6.14
C ASP A 286 -15.27 -2.71 5.19
N ILE A 287 -16.27 -1.86 4.91
CA ILE A 287 -16.13 -0.68 4.04
C ILE A 287 -15.22 0.37 4.69
N ALA A 288 -15.45 0.68 5.97
CA ALA A 288 -14.63 1.63 6.71
C ALA A 288 -13.16 1.18 6.80
N SER A 289 -12.92 -0.11 7.05
CA SER A 289 -11.58 -0.70 7.08
C SER A 289 -10.92 -0.67 5.70
N ASP A 290 -11.67 -0.94 4.63
CA ASP A 290 -11.19 -0.85 3.26
C ASP A 290 -10.80 0.60 2.89
N ALA A 291 -11.64 1.59 3.22
CA ALA A 291 -11.35 3.00 3.04
C ALA A 291 -10.11 3.44 3.84
N ALA A 292 -9.97 2.96 5.08
CA ALA A 292 -8.78 3.24 5.90
C ALA A 292 -7.50 2.65 5.30
N ALA A 293 -7.57 1.46 4.69
CA ALA A 293 -6.44 0.87 3.99
C ALA A 293 -6.03 1.71 2.77
N THR A 294 -7.00 2.18 1.97
CA THR A 294 -6.76 3.07 0.83
C THR A 294 -6.16 4.40 1.27
N PHE A 295 -6.72 5.02 2.31
CA PHE A 295 -6.21 6.27 2.90
C PHE A 295 -4.78 6.12 3.43
N LYS A 296 -4.48 5.03 4.12
CA LYS A 296 -3.11 4.69 4.55
C LYS A 296 -2.16 4.56 3.36
N GLU A 297 -2.58 3.86 2.30
CA GLU A 297 -1.74 3.65 1.12
C GLU A 297 -1.42 4.98 0.41
N LEU A 298 -2.42 5.86 0.25
CA LEU A 298 -2.24 7.21 -0.27
C LEU A 298 -1.19 8.00 0.52
N LEU A 299 -1.23 7.92 1.85
CA LEU A 299 -0.37 8.67 2.77
C LEU A 299 0.98 8.03 3.05
N THR A 300 1.28 6.84 2.52
CA THR A 300 2.53 6.13 2.88
C THR A 300 3.29 5.53 1.70
N ARG A 301 2.68 5.36 0.52
CA ARG A 301 3.34 4.74 -0.64
C ARG A 301 4.36 5.66 -1.31
N HIS A 302 3.93 6.83 -1.77
CA HIS A 302 4.74 7.72 -2.62
C HIS A 302 5.36 8.84 -1.79
N LYS A 303 6.48 8.54 -1.12
CA LYS A 303 7.07 9.37 -0.05
C LYS A 303 7.24 10.85 -0.40
N SER A 304 7.79 11.14 -1.58
CA SER A 304 7.99 12.53 -2.03
C SER A 304 6.68 13.25 -2.31
N THR A 305 5.73 12.60 -3.00
CA THR A 305 4.39 13.16 -3.27
C THR A 305 3.64 13.45 -1.97
N VAL A 306 3.68 12.52 -1.00
CA VAL A 306 3.03 12.70 0.30
C VAL A 306 3.66 13.85 1.08
N ALA A 307 4.99 13.92 1.14
CA ALA A 307 5.69 14.97 1.85
C ALA A 307 5.36 16.36 1.29
N GLU A 308 5.29 16.49 -0.03
CA GLU A 308 4.87 17.70 -0.72
C GLU A 308 3.41 18.05 -0.36
N PHE A 309 2.49 17.08 -0.50
CA PHE A 309 1.09 17.24 -0.17
C PHE A 309 0.89 17.71 1.28
N LEU A 310 1.45 16.98 2.27
CA LEU A 310 1.30 17.29 3.69
C LEU A 310 1.93 18.64 4.07
N SER A 311 3.04 19.01 3.43
CA SER A 311 3.67 20.32 3.69
C SER A 311 2.80 21.47 3.19
N LYS A 312 2.21 21.34 2.00
CA LYS A 312 1.34 22.35 1.38
C LYS A 312 -0.02 22.45 2.07
N ASN A 313 -0.53 21.33 2.57
CA ASN A 313 -1.90 21.18 3.08
C ASN A 313 -1.98 21.01 4.60
N TYR A 314 -0.88 21.30 5.30
CA TYR A 314 -0.69 20.95 6.71
C TYR A 314 -1.86 21.35 7.61
N ASP A 315 -2.31 22.61 7.53
CA ASP A 315 -3.24 23.18 8.50
C ASP A 315 -4.61 22.51 8.46
N TRP A 316 -5.23 22.42 7.28
CA TRP A 316 -6.52 21.77 7.15
C TRP A 316 -6.41 20.25 7.35
N PHE A 317 -5.35 19.62 6.81
CA PHE A 317 -5.21 18.17 6.86
C PHE A 317 -5.08 17.68 8.31
N PHE A 318 -4.20 18.27 9.11
CA PHE A 318 -4.02 17.86 10.49
C PHE A 318 -5.16 18.33 11.39
N ALA A 319 -5.85 19.43 11.08
CA ALA A 319 -7.08 19.79 11.79
C ALA A 319 -8.16 18.71 11.64
N GLU A 320 -8.42 18.25 10.41
CA GLU A 320 -9.36 17.15 10.13
C GLU A 320 -8.86 15.82 10.70
N TYR A 321 -7.58 15.48 10.52
CA TYR A 321 -6.99 14.24 11.03
C TYR A 321 -7.12 14.13 12.55
N ASN A 322 -6.83 15.22 13.26
CA ASN A 322 -6.91 15.27 14.72
C ASN A 322 -8.36 15.13 15.19
N SER A 323 -9.24 16.01 14.72
CA SER A 323 -10.63 16.10 15.20
C SER A 323 -11.48 14.89 14.79
N LYS A 324 -11.32 14.41 13.55
CA LYS A 324 -12.14 13.30 13.03
C LYS A 324 -11.57 11.93 13.32
N LEU A 325 -10.25 11.76 13.44
CA LEU A 325 -9.64 10.43 13.58
C LEU A 325 -9.00 10.19 14.95
N LEU A 326 -8.10 11.07 15.40
CA LEU A 326 -7.43 10.88 16.70
C LEU A 326 -8.38 11.06 17.88
N GLU A 327 -9.34 11.99 17.76
CA GLU A 327 -10.36 12.27 18.76
C GLU A 327 -11.69 11.57 18.46
N SER A 328 -11.74 10.68 17.45
CA SER A 328 -12.93 9.89 17.10
C SER A 328 -13.45 9.11 18.31
N THR A 329 -14.76 8.94 18.44
CA THR A 329 -15.32 8.05 19.48
C THR A 329 -15.09 6.57 19.15
N ASN A 330 -14.82 6.23 17.89
CA ASN A 330 -14.57 4.87 17.44
C ASN A 330 -13.15 4.41 17.83
N TYR A 331 -13.08 3.37 18.66
CA TYR A 331 -11.84 2.76 19.13
C TYR A 331 -10.90 2.35 17.98
N ILE A 332 -11.44 1.68 16.95
CA ILE A 332 -10.64 1.14 15.85
C ILE A 332 -10.07 2.29 15.02
N THR A 333 -10.89 3.30 14.73
CA THR A 333 -10.47 4.52 14.04
C THR A 333 -9.33 5.21 14.79
N ARG A 334 -9.49 5.48 16.10
CA ARG A 334 -8.42 6.09 16.91
C ARG A 334 -7.13 5.26 16.85
N ARG A 335 -7.23 3.95 17.09
CA ARG A 335 -6.06 3.05 17.09
C ARG A 335 -5.30 3.08 15.77
N GLN A 336 -6.00 2.96 14.65
CA GLN A 336 -5.36 2.99 13.33
C GLN A 336 -4.81 4.37 12.99
N ALA A 337 -5.50 5.44 13.38
CA ALA A 337 -5.06 6.81 13.13
C ALA A 337 -3.80 7.18 13.93
N VAL A 338 -3.68 6.77 15.19
CA VAL A 338 -2.45 7.03 15.97
C VAL A 338 -1.26 6.28 15.37
N LYS A 339 -1.47 5.02 14.97
CA LYS A 339 -0.43 4.23 14.30
C LYS A 339 0.00 4.87 12.97
N LEU A 340 -0.96 5.26 12.13
CA LEU A 340 -0.69 5.92 10.86
C LEU A 340 -0.01 7.28 11.04
N LEU A 341 -0.35 8.03 12.09
CA LEU A 341 0.35 9.27 12.43
C LEU A 341 1.83 8.99 12.72
N GLY A 342 2.12 7.94 13.49
CA GLY A 342 3.48 7.45 13.70
C GLY A 342 4.19 7.12 12.39
N ASP A 343 3.57 6.33 11.52
CA ASP A 343 4.11 5.96 10.20
C ASP A 343 4.42 7.21 9.34
N ILE A 344 3.57 8.25 9.38
CA ILE A 344 3.75 9.50 8.65
C ILE A 344 4.89 10.32 9.24
N LEU A 345 4.88 10.57 10.55
CA LEU A 345 5.82 11.49 11.20
C LEU A 345 7.23 10.90 11.34
N LEU A 346 7.38 9.58 11.32
CA LEU A 346 8.68 8.89 11.36
C LEU A 346 9.31 8.71 9.98
N ASP A 347 8.59 9.03 8.90
CA ASP A 347 9.14 8.99 7.56
C ASP A 347 10.09 10.16 7.31
N ARG A 348 11.32 9.86 6.88
CA ARG A 348 12.37 10.87 6.63
C ARG A 348 11.93 11.93 5.61
N SER A 349 11.11 11.57 4.62
CA SER A 349 10.61 12.55 3.64
C SER A 349 9.67 13.58 4.28
N ASN A 350 8.97 13.22 5.37
CA ASN A 350 8.04 14.09 6.10
C ASN A 350 8.75 14.97 7.13
N SER A 351 10.00 15.30 6.84
CA SER A 351 10.92 15.92 7.77
C SER A 351 10.46 17.24 8.36
N ALA A 352 9.98 18.07 7.44
CA ALA A 352 9.41 19.35 7.72
C ALA A 352 8.10 19.25 8.51
N VAL A 353 7.24 18.32 8.09
CA VAL A 353 5.92 18.10 8.65
C VAL A 353 6.02 17.64 10.09
N MET A 354 6.89 16.67 10.38
CA MET A 354 7.15 16.19 11.73
C MET A 354 7.59 17.32 12.65
N THR A 355 8.59 18.11 12.23
CA THR A 355 9.11 19.22 13.04
C THR A 355 8.00 20.23 13.40
N ARG A 356 7.13 20.55 12.44
CA ARG A 356 5.96 21.42 12.65
C ARG A 356 4.94 20.78 13.60
N TYR A 357 4.69 19.48 13.44
CA TYR A 357 3.73 18.72 14.26
C TYR A 357 4.14 18.64 15.73
N VAL A 358 5.40 18.34 16.01
CA VAL A 358 5.92 18.19 17.38
C VAL A 358 6.19 19.52 18.08
N SER A 359 5.97 20.63 17.38
CA SER A 359 6.07 21.99 17.91
C SER A 359 4.70 22.59 18.26
N SER A 360 3.60 21.85 18.06
CA SER A 360 2.24 22.31 18.36
C SER A 360 1.77 21.84 19.73
N ARG A 361 1.36 22.81 20.57
CA ARG A 361 0.74 22.57 21.87
C ARG A 361 -0.53 21.72 21.79
N ASP A 362 -1.38 21.98 20.81
CA ASP A 362 -2.65 21.25 20.66
C ASP A 362 -2.40 19.79 20.29
N ASN A 363 -1.44 19.55 19.40
CA ASN A 363 -1.03 18.19 19.05
C ASN A 363 -0.47 17.44 20.28
N LEU A 364 0.38 18.10 21.08
CA LEU A 364 0.89 17.49 22.32
C LEU A 364 -0.25 17.10 23.26
N ARG A 365 -1.23 17.99 23.44
CA ARG A 365 -2.39 17.73 24.30
C ARG A 365 -3.17 16.50 23.86
N ILE A 366 -3.44 16.36 22.56
CA ILE A 366 -4.12 15.18 22.00
C ILE A 366 -3.34 13.91 22.33
N LEU A 367 -2.02 13.90 22.07
CA LEU A 367 -1.18 12.74 22.34
C LEU A 367 -1.09 12.41 23.84
N MET A 368 -1.03 13.42 24.72
CA MET A 368 -1.05 13.21 26.17
C MET A 368 -2.39 12.63 26.66
N ASN A 369 -3.51 12.96 26.02
CA ASN A 369 -4.79 12.32 26.30
C ASN A 369 -4.80 10.86 25.84
N LEU A 370 -4.28 10.58 24.64
CA LEU A 370 -4.17 9.21 24.11
C LEU A 370 -3.28 8.30 24.95
N LEU A 371 -2.21 8.85 25.56
CA LEU A 371 -1.38 8.13 26.54
C LEU A 371 -2.15 7.71 27.81
N ARG A 372 -3.32 8.30 28.06
CA ARG A 372 -4.18 8.01 29.22
C ARG A 372 -5.40 7.15 28.87
N GLU A 373 -5.57 6.77 27.61
CA GLU A 373 -6.66 5.89 27.18
C GLU A 373 -6.62 4.54 27.91
N SER A 374 -7.77 3.89 28.10
CA SER A 374 -7.82 2.57 28.74
C SER A 374 -7.12 1.47 27.93
N SER A 375 -7.06 1.63 26.60
CA SER A 375 -6.46 0.64 25.70
C SER A 375 -4.94 0.72 25.69
N LYS A 376 -4.26 -0.34 26.13
CA LYS A 376 -2.80 -0.48 26.04
C LYS A 376 -2.27 -0.34 24.63
N SER A 377 -2.98 -0.85 23.62
CA SER A 377 -2.53 -0.70 22.23
C SER A 377 -2.53 0.77 21.78
N ILE A 378 -3.51 1.58 22.20
CA ILE A 378 -3.51 3.02 21.86
C ILE A 378 -2.39 3.73 22.62
N GLN A 379 -2.20 3.41 23.91
CA GLN A 379 -1.12 4.00 24.70
C GLN A 379 0.25 3.76 24.04
N ILE A 380 0.51 2.55 23.55
CA ILE A 380 1.80 2.18 22.93
C ILE A 380 2.02 2.98 21.64
N GLU A 381 1.03 3.02 20.75
CA GLU A 381 1.14 3.78 19.50
C GLU A 381 1.26 5.30 19.78
N ALA A 382 0.53 5.81 20.79
CA ALA A 382 0.62 7.20 21.21
C ALA A 382 2.01 7.53 21.77
N PHE A 383 2.65 6.59 22.46
CA PHE A 383 4.02 6.76 22.94
C PHE A 383 5.03 6.88 21.79
N HIS A 384 4.88 6.09 20.73
CA HIS A 384 5.75 6.19 19.55
C HIS A 384 5.70 7.56 18.86
N VAL A 385 4.58 8.27 18.96
CA VAL A 385 4.46 9.66 18.50
C VAL A 385 4.94 10.63 19.57
N PHE A 386 4.54 10.44 20.83
CA PHE A 386 4.91 11.32 21.94
C PHE A 386 6.41 11.41 22.16
N LYS A 387 7.17 10.32 21.94
CA LYS A 387 8.64 10.35 22.05
C LYS A 387 9.26 11.39 21.13
N LEU A 388 8.62 11.74 20.00
CA LEU A 388 9.10 12.78 19.10
C LEU A 388 9.02 14.18 19.74
N PHE A 389 7.99 14.45 20.56
CA PHE A 389 7.92 15.68 21.34
C PHE A 389 9.03 15.76 22.39
N ALA A 390 9.29 14.64 23.09
CA ALA A 390 10.35 14.56 24.09
C ALA A 390 11.76 14.67 23.48
N ALA A 391 11.97 14.10 22.29
CA ALA A 391 13.25 14.11 21.59
C ALA A 391 13.50 15.37 20.74
N ASN A 392 12.49 16.24 20.53
CA ASN A 392 12.68 17.50 19.81
C ASN A 392 13.72 18.38 20.55
N GLN A 393 14.85 18.68 19.94
CA GLN A 393 15.89 19.52 20.57
C GLN A 393 15.49 21.01 20.62
N ASN A 394 14.61 21.44 19.72
CA ASN A 394 14.15 22.82 19.59
C ASN A 394 12.70 22.96 20.12
N LYS A 395 12.42 22.39 21.31
CA LYS A 395 11.07 22.45 21.91
C LYS A 395 10.64 23.91 22.13
N PRO A 396 9.47 24.31 21.61
CA PRO A 396 8.86 25.59 21.95
C PRO A 396 8.63 25.75 23.46
N PRO A 397 8.66 26.98 24.02
CA PRO A 397 8.51 27.22 25.46
C PRO A 397 7.20 26.71 26.06
N ASP A 398 6.10 26.76 25.30
CA ASP A 398 4.80 26.23 25.69
C ASP A 398 4.80 24.70 25.80
N ILE A 399 5.47 24.00 24.88
CA ILE A 399 5.71 22.55 24.96
C ILE A 399 6.53 22.21 26.20
N VAL A 400 7.63 22.94 26.45
CA VAL A 400 8.44 22.75 27.66
C VAL A 400 7.60 22.99 28.92
N GLY A 401 6.82 24.08 28.97
CA GLY A 401 5.96 24.41 30.09
C GLY A 401 4.94 23.30 30.40
N ILE A 402 4.32 22.70 29.38
CA ILE A 402 3.39 21.57 29.54
C ILE A 402 4.10 20.34 30.12
N LEU A 403 5.26 19.98 29.57
CA LEU A 403 6.03 18.81 30.02
C LEU A 403 6.54 18.99 31.46
N VAL A 404 7.03 20.18 31.82
CA VAL A 404 7.49 20.54 33.17
C VAL A 404 6.31 20.48 34.16
N THR A 405 5.19 21.12 33.82
CA THR A 405 3.99 21.15 34.68
C THR A 405 3.44 19.75 34.97
N ASN A 406 3.55 18.83 34.00
CA ASN A 406 3.07 17.46 34.12
C ASN A 406 4.16 16.44 34.46
N ARG A 407 5.39 16.87 34.77
CA ARG A 407 6.57 16.01 34.91
C ARG A 407 6.31 14.82 35.84
N SER A 408 5.92 15.07 37.09
CA SER A 408 5.74 14.00 38.08
C SER A 408 4.69 12.97 37.65
N LYS A 409 3.62 13.42 36.96
CA LYS A 409 2.57 12.55 36.45
C LYS A 409 3.05 11.71 35.27
N LEU A 410 3.80 12.31 34.33
CA LEU A 410 4.38 11.62 33.19
C LEU A 410 5.42 10.56 33.63
N LEU A 411 6.30 10.92 34.57
CA LEU A 411 7.29 9.98 35.11
C LEU A 411 6.63 8.78 35.79
N ARG A 412 5.57 9.02 36.59
CA ARG A 412 4.78 7.93 37.19
C ARG A 412 4.11 7.08 36.12
N LEU A 413 3.47 7.71 35.13
CA LEU A 413 2.83 7.00 34.02
C LEU A 413 3.80 6.06 33.32
N PHE A 414 5.01 6.53 32.99
CA PHE A 414 6.01 5.72 32.28
C PHE A 414 6.68 4.64 33.15
N ALA A 415 6.76 4.84 34.47
CA ALA A 415 7.22 3.78 35.37
C ALA A 415 6.27 2.56 35.36
N ASP A 416 4.96 2.81 35.31
CA ASP A 416 3.93 1.77 35.25
C ASP A 416 3.64 1.28 33.83
N PHE A 417 4.24 1.91 32.82
CA PHE A 417 3.96 1.60 31.43
C PHE A 417 4.81 0.42 30.94
N LYS A 418 4.15 -0.74 30.80
CA LYS A 418 4.77 -1.99 30.35
C LYS A 418 4.05 -2.53 29.12
N THR A 419 4.81 -3.17 28.24
CA THR A 419 4.30 -3.98 27.13
C THR A 419 3.94 -5.38 27.61
N GLU A 420 3.04 -6.07 26.91
CA GLU A 420 2.64 -7.46 27.24
C GLU A 420 3.78 -8.48 27.05
N LYS A 421 4.71 -8.18 26.14
CA LYS A 421 5.92 -8.96 25.87
C LYS A 421 7.13 -8.09 26.12
N GLU A 422 8.24 -8.70 26.52
CA GLU A 422 9.52 -8.00 26.61
C GLU A 422 9.88 -7.41 25.25
N ASP A 423 9.91 -6.09 25.20
CA ASP A 423 10.31 -5.29 24.06
C ASP A 423 11.46 -4.39 24.51
N GLU A 424 12.67 -4.89 24.37
CA GLU A 424 13.89 -4.18 24.76
C GLU A 424 13.98 -2.79 24.09
N GLN A 425 13.44 -2.68 22.88
CA GLN A 425 13.48 -1.43 22.14
C GLN A 425 12.51 -0.41 22.72
N PHE A 426 11.29 -0.83 23.04
CA PHE A 426 10.33 0.01 23.72
C PHE A 426 10.85 0.49 25.07
N GLU A 427 11.45 -0.40 25.86
CA GLU A 427 12.02 -0.05 27.17
C GLU A 427 13.20 0.94 27.05
N ALA A 428 14.05 0.80 26.04
CA ALA A 428 15.12 1.74 25.76
C ALA A 428 14.58 3.13 25.37
N ASP A 429 13.60 3.19 24.47
CA ASP A 429 12.94 4.45 24.08
C ASP A 429 12.28 5.12 25.29
N LYS A 430 11.61 4.33 26.14
CA LYS A 430 10.96 4.81 27.36
C LYS A 430 11.96 5.41 28.34
N ALA A 431 13.10 4.74 28.55
CA ALA A 431 14.16 5.24 29.41
C ALA A 431 14.72 6.58 28.91
N LEU A 432 14.89 6.73 27.60
CA LEU A 432 15.33 7.99 26.99
C LEU A 432 14.30 9.10 27.16
N VAL A 433 13.02 8.84 26.90
CA VAL A 433 11.93 9.81 27.10
C VAL A 433 11.85 10.26 28.57
N VAL A 434 11.96 9.31 29.51
CA VAL A 434 11.99 9.59 30.95
C VAL A 434 13.17 10.49 31.31
N LYS A 435 14.36 10.19 30.79
CA LYS A 435 15.57 10.99 31.02
C LYS A 435 15.40 12.41 30.48
N GLU A 436 14.93 12.56 29.25
CA GLU A 436 14.70 13.87 28.62
C GLU A 436 13.72 14.71 29.42
N ILE A 437 12.58 14.14 29.85
CA ILE A 437 11.56 14.86 30.63
C ILE A 437 12.07 15.25 32.02
N ALA A 438 12.84 14.36 32.68
CA ALA A 438 13.42 14.63 33.99
C ALA A 438 14.46 15.77 33.95
N ALA A 439 15.22 15.86 32.85
CA ALA A 439 16.25 16.88 32.65
C ALA A 439 15.72 18.24 32.17
N LEU A 440 14.43 18.37 31.85
CA LEU A 440 13.86 19.66 31.47
C LEU A 440 13.99 20.66 32.62
N GLU A 441 14.31 21.91 32.31
CA GLU A 441 14.29 23.01 33.26
C GLU A 441 13.11 23.94 32.94
N PRO A 442 12.45 24.54 33.94
CA PRO A 442 11.53 25.64 33.70
C PRO A 442 12.31 26.77 33.02
N LYS A 443 11.85 27.22 31.86
CA LYS A 443 12.41 28.41 31.20
C LYS A 443 11.77 29.68 31.73
#